data_AF-M4ESW1-F1
#
_entry.id   AF-M4ESW1-F1
#
_cell.length_a   1.000
_cell.length_b   1.000
_cell.length_c   1.000
_cell.angle_alpha   90.00
_cell.angle_beta   90.00
_cell.angle_gamma   90.00
#
_symmetry.space_group_name_H-M   'P 1'
#
loop_
_entity.id
_entity.type
_entity.pdbx_description
1 polymer ?
#
loop_
_entity_poly.entity_id
_entity_poly.type
_entity_poly.pdbx_seq_one_letter_code
_entity_poly.pdbx_strand_id
1 'polypeptide(L)'
;MKLEYIVRGEQRNLLGLIQMIATTEGVRGFWKGNLVNILRTAPFKSINFYAYDTYRGQLLKLSGNEETTNFERFIAGVTASLLCLPLDTVRTVMVAPGGEALGGVVGAFRHMVQTEGFFSLYKGLVPSLVSMAPAGAVFYGVYDFLKSAYLHTPEGKKRLEHVRQEGDELNAFDQLELGPMRTLLYGAVAGACSEAATYPFEVVRRHLQMQSHERKLSAVATCVKIVEHGGVPALYAGLIPSLLQVLPSAAISYFVYEFMKVVMKVESAQ
;
A
#
# COMPACT_ATOMS: atom_id res chain seq x y z
N MET A 1 -16.20 2.74 0.44
CA MET A 1 -15.99 1.50 1.25
C MET A 1 -14.88 1.63 2.30
N LYS A 2 -13.57 1.43 2.02
CA LYS A 2 -12.52 1.48 3.07
C LYS A 2 -12.43 2.83 3.79
N LEU A 3 -12.51 3.94 3.06
CA LEU A 3 -12.54 5.29 3.66
C LEU A 3 -13.83 5.55 4.45
N GLU A 4 -14.99 5.15 3.95
CA GLU A 4 -16.27 5.35 4.66
C GLU A 4 -16.32 4.54 5.96
N TYR A 5 -15.79 3.31 5.97
CA TYR A 5 -15.73 2.48 7.17
C TYR A 5 -14.77 3.07 8.22
N ILE A 6 -13.63 3.63 7.77
CA ILE A 6 -12.63 4.27 8.63
C ILE A 6 -13.12 5.63 9.17
N VAL A 7 -13.92 6.39 8.40
CA VAL A 7 -14.33 7.76 8.75
C VAL A 7 -15.67 7.83 9.47
N ARG A 8 -16.67 7.01 9.09
CA ARG A 8 -18.02 7.09 9.67
C ARG A 8 -18.18 6.28 10.95
N GLY A 9 -17.23 5.41 11.31
CA GLY A 9 -17.39 4.51 12.44
C GLY A 9 -18.68 3.68 12.36
N GLU A 10 -19.17 3.41 11.14
CA GLU A 10 -20.45 2.74 10.95
C GLU A 10 -20.31 1.29 11.41
N GLN A 11 -20.90 1.00 12.57
CA GLN A 11 -21.01 -0.32 13.23
C GLN A 11 -21.81 -1.37 12.42
N ARG A 12 -22.03 -1.16 11.12
CA ARG A 12 -22.82 -2.08 10.30
C ARG A 12 -21.93 -3.20 9.80
N ASN A 13 -22.37 -4.44 10.01
CA ASN A 13 -21.73 -5.63 9.46
C ASN A 13 -21.49 -5.45 7.95
N LEU A 14 -20.28 -5.73 7.49
CA LEU A 14 -19.85 -5.62 6.09
C LEU A 14 -20.88 -6.22 5.11
N LEU A 15 -21.46 -7.37 5.49
CA LEU A 15 -22.49 -8.07 4.72
C LEU A 15 -23.77 -7.26 4.55
N GLY A 16 -24.21 -6.53 5.59
CA GLY A 16 -25.37 -5.65 5.51
C GLY A 16 -25.13 -4.44 4.61
N LEU A 17 -23.89 -3.94 4.56
CA LEU A 17 -23.52 -2.85 3.65
C LEU A 17 -23.51 -3.32 2.18
N ILE A 18 -22.91 -4.49 1.93
CA ILE A 18 -22.91 -5.13 0.61
C ILE A 18 -24.35 -5.38 0.15
N GLN A 19 -25.20 -5.93 1.01
CA GLN A 19 -26.59 -6.20 0.71
C GLN A 19 -27.37 -4.92 0.45
N MET A 20 -27.16 -3.86 1.22
CA MET A 20 -27.80 -2.56 1.01
C MET A 20 -27.42 -1.95 -0.34
N ILE A 21 -26.13 -1.95 -0.70
CA ILE A 21 -25.68 -1.43 -2.01
C ILE A 21 -26.26 -2.26 -3.14
N ALA A 22 -26.26 -3.59 -2.99
CA ALA A 22 -26.82 -4.50 -3.99
C ALA A 22 -28.34 -4.32 -4.18
N THR A 23 -29.10 -4.00 -3.12
CA THR A 23 -30.56 -3.80 -3.23
C THR A 23 -30.95 -2.38 -3.64
N THR A 24 -30.19 -1.36 -3.25
CA THR A 24 -30.52 0.05 -3.56
C THR A 24 -29.99 0.52 -4.92
N GLU A 25 -28.76 0.15 -5.28
CA GLU A 25 -28.10 0.62 -6.50
C GLU A 25 -27.83 -0.50 -7.52
N GLY A 26 -28.08 -1.76 -7.13
CA GLY A 26 -27.77 -2.92 -7.95
C GLY A 26 -26.27 -3.19 -8.09
N VAL A 27 -25.93 -4.15 -8.94
CA VAL A 27 -24.54 -4.56 -9.21
C VAL A 27 -23.71 -3.37 -9.72
N ARG A 28 -24.29 -2.47 -10.53
CA ARG A 28 -23.58 -1.28 -11.04
C ARG A 28 -23.22 -0.25 -9.97
N GLY A 29 -23.89 -0.25 -8.81
CA GLY A 29 -23.57 0.63 -7.68
C GLY A 29 -22.15 0.44 -7.15
N PHE A 30 -21.64 -0.80 -7.15
CA PHE A 30 -20.29 -1.10 -6.67
C PHE A 30 -19.17 -0.45 -7.50
N TRP A 31 -19.42 -0.16 -8.78
CA TRP A 31 -18.44 0.45 -9.69
C TRP A 31 -18.74 1.92 -10.00
N LYS A 32 -19.81 2.49 -9.44
CA LYS A 32 -20.21 3.87 -9.67
C LYS A 32 -19.10 4.80 -9.16
N GLY A 33 -18.62 5.68 -10.04
CA GLY A 33 -17.50 6.59 -9.75
C GLY A 33 -16.11 5.94 -9.77
N ASN A 34 -15.98 4.62 -9.89
CA ASN A 34 -14.67 3.96 -9.90
C ASN A 34 -13.81 4.35 -11.12
N LEU A 35 -14.42 4.52 -12.29
CA LEU A 35 -13.70 5.00 -13.49
C LEU A 35 -13.10 6.40 -13.27
N VAL A 36 -13.88 7.32 -12.69
CA VAL A 36 -13.43 8.67 -12.37
C VAL A 36 -12.30 8.62 -11.33
N ASN A 37 -12.42 7.74 -10.34
CA ASN A 37 -11.36 7.52 -9.35
C ASN A 37 -10.07 6.95 -9.96
N ILE A 38 -10.17 6.05 -10.94
CA ILE A 38 -9.01 5.51 -11.68
C ILE A 38 -8.37 6.61 -12.52
N LEU A 39 -9.13 7.33 -13.33
CA LEU A 39 -8.62 8.43 -14.17
C LEU A 39 -7.96 9.52 -13.33
N ARG A 40 -8.46 9.74 -12.11
CA ARG A 40 -7.90 10.65 -11.13
C ARG A 40 -6.62 10.12 -10.48
N THR A 41 -6.57 8.83 -10.15
CA THR A 41 -5.46 8.19 -9.44
C THR A 41 -4.28 7.82 -10.34
N ALA A 42 -4.54 7.39 -11.58
CA ALA A 42 -3.52 6.85 -12.48
C ALA A 42 -2.39 7.85 -12.75
N PRO A 43 -2.64 9.14 -13.05
CA PRO A 43 -1.59 10.12 -13.26
C PRO A 43 -0.70 10.31 -12.03
N PHE A 44 -1.28 10.33 -10.82
CA PHE A 44 -0.49 10.41 -9.57
C PHE A 44 0.43 9.21 -9.41
N LYS A 45 -0.10 8.00 -9.66
CA LYS A 45 0.73 6.79 -9.58
C LYS A 45 1.87 6.85 -10.60
N SER A 46 1.60 7.25 -11.85
CA SER A 46 2.61 7.38 -12.88
C SER A 46 3.71 8.38 -12.51
N ILE A 47 3.33 9.57 -12.01
CA ILE A 47 4.29 10.60 -11.57
C ILE A 47 5.11 10.09 -10.38
N ASN A 48 4.47 9.47 -9.39
CA ASN A 48 5.17 8.90 -8.24
C ASN A 48 6.17 7.82 -8.67
N PHE A 49 5.77 6.91 -9.57
CA PHE A 49 6.66 5.87 -10.09
C PHE A 49 7.86 6.46 -10.83
N TYR A 50 7.63 7.44 -11.71
CA TYR A 50 8.71 8.11 -12.45
C TYR A 50 9.66 8.88 -11.52
N ALA A 51 9.12 9.63 -10.57
CA ALA A 51 9.90 10.37 -9.58
C ALA A 51 10.73 9.42 -8.71
N TYR A 52 10.13 8.32 -8.26
CA TYR A 52 10.81 7.29 -7.48
C TYR A 52 11.96 6.66 -8.26
N ASP A 53 11.73 6.26 -9.51
CA ASP A 53 12.75 5.60 -10.33
C ASP A 53 13.91 6.56 -10.67
N THR A 54 13.60 7.80 -11.03
CA THR A 54 14.60 8.85 -11.26
C THR A 54 15.46 9.07 -10.01
N TYR A 55 14.81 9.18 -8.85
CA TYR A 55 15.49 9.43 -7.59
C TYR A 55 16.35 8.24 -7.15
N ARG A 56 15.83 7.02 -7.27
CA ARG A 56 16.59 5.78 -7.05
C ARG A 56 17.81 5.71 -7.97
N GLY A 57 17.66 6.05 -9.25
CA GLY A 57 18.75 6.10 -10.22
C GLY A 57 19.84 7.11 -9.86
N GLN A 58 19.48 8.26 -9.29
CA GLN A 58 20.44 9.24 -8.80
C GLN A 58 21.18 8.76 -7.54
N LEU A 59 20.46 8.12 -6.60
CA LEU A 59 21.05 7.53 -5.39
C LEU A 59 22.06 6.43 -5.71
N LEU A 60 21.72 5.53 -6.64
CA LEU A 60 22.62 4.46 -7.08
C LEU A 60 23.89 5.02 -7.73
N LYS A 61 23.77 6.09 -8.52
CA LYS A 61 24.92 6.78 -9.13
C LYS A 61 25.81 7.48 -8.09
N LEU A 62 25.23 7.97 -6.99
CA LEU A 62 25.96 8.66 -5.92
C LEU A 62 26.64 7.69 -4.94
N SER A 63 26.05 6.52 -4.67
CA SER A 63 26.65 5.52 -3.76
C SER A 63 27.86 4.81 -4.35
N GLY A 64 27.98 4.68 -5.68
CA GLY A 64 29.15 4.08 -6.33
C GLY A 64 29.49 2.63 -5.94
N ASN A 65 28.64 1.95 -5.18
CA ASN A 65 28.82 0.60 -4.67
C ASN A 65 27.63 -0.28 -5.08
N GLU A 66 27.91 -1.46 -5.63
CA GLU A 66 26.89 -2.46 -6.02
C GLU A 66 26.15 -3.03 -4.81
N GLU A 67 26.73 -2.95 -3.61
CA GLU A 67 26.09 -3.35 -2.35
C GLU A 67 25.72 -2.13 -1.50
N THR A 68 24.53 -1.57 -1.76
CA THR A 68 23.94 -0.51 -0.95
C THR A 68 23.87 -0.94 0.52
N THR A 69 24.48 -0.18 1.42
CA THR A 69 24.44 -0.46 2.86
C THR A 69 22.99 -0.25 3.37
N ASN A 70 22.56 -1.00 4.39
CA ASN A 70 21.21 -0.86 4.99
C ASN A 70 20.84 0.59 5.34
N PHE A 71 21.83 1.43 5.65
CA PHE A 71 21.67 2.85 5.93
C PHE A 71 21.32 3.69 4.69
N GLU A 72 21.94 3.42 3.54
CA GLU A 72 21.65 4.12 2.29
C GLU A 72 20.24 3.80 1.80
N ARG A 73 19.82 2.54 1.96
CA ARG A 73 18.44 2.10 1.71
C ARG A 73 17.42 2.82 2.60
N PHE A 74 17.78 3.04 3.87
CA PHE A 74 16.94 3.79 4.80
C PHE A 74 16.81 5.26 4.39
N ILE A 75 17.93 5.93 4.08
CA ILE A 75 17.92 7.32 3.59
C ILE A 75 17.11 7.43 2.30
N ALA A 76 17.30 6.51 1.36
CA ALA A 76 16.51 6.44 0.12
C ALA A 76 15.01 6.31 0.41
N GLY A 77 14.62 5.45 1.36
CA GLY A 77 13.23 5.28 1.77
C GLY A 77 12.62 6.53 2.39
N VAL A 78 13.36 7.22 3.27
CA VAL A 78 12.90 8.46 3.93
C VAL A 78 12.76 9.59 2.91
N THR A 79 13.74 9.76 2.05
CA THR A 79 13.75 10.82 1.02
C THR A 79 12.71 10.58 -0.07
N ALA A 80 12.52 9.34 -0.51
CA ALA A 80 11.42 8.96 -1.40
C ALA A 80 10.06 9.26 -0.75
N SER A 81 9.91 8.94 0.55
CA SER A 81 8.70 9.25 1.30
C SER A 81 8.45 10.76 1.37
N LEU A 82 9.48 11.59 1.58
CA LEU A 82 9.35 13.04 1.60
C LEU A 82 8.91 13.62 0.24
N LEU A 83 9.35 13.03 -0.87
CA LEU A 83 8.98 13.48 -2.21
C LEU A 83 7.57 13.03 -2.62
N CYS A 84 7.17 11.81 -2.25
CA CYS A 84 5.89 11.23 -2.68
C CYS A 84 4.73 11.59 -1.75
N LEU A 85 4.99 11.92 -0.48
CA LEU A 85 3.93 12.16 0.51
C LEU A 85 2.99 13.32 0.13
N PRO A 86 3.45 14.47 -0.41
CA PRO A 86 2.55 15.53 -0.85
C PRO A 86 1.54 15.05 -1.90
N LEU A 87 1.98 14.23 -2.85
CA LEU A 87 1.13 13.67 -3.90
C LEU A 87 0.13 12.66 -3.32
N ASP A 88 0.56 11.83 -2.37
CA ASP A 88 -0.31 10.92 -1.65
C ASP A 88 -1.37 11.66 -0.83
N THR A 89 -1.00 12.72 -0.12
CA THR A 89 -1.94 13.52 0.68
C THR A 89 -2.98 14.21 -0.21
N VAL A 90 -2.56 14.84 -1.32
CA VAL A 90 -3.49 15.45 -2.28
C VAL A 90 -4.43 14.40 -2.85
N ARG A 91 -3.92 13.21 -3.20
CA ARG A 91 -4.75 12.09 -3.65
C ARG A 91 -5.76 11.67 -2.59
N THR A 92 -5.35 11.50 -1.33
CA THR A 92 -6.26 11.12 -0.24
C THR A 92 -7.39 12.14 -0.07
N VAL A 93 -7.07 13.44 -0.12
CA VAL A 93 -8.08 14.51 -0.02
C VAL A 93 -9.03 14.51 -1.22
N MET A 94 -8.53 14.26 -2.44
CA MET A 94 -9.37 14.19 -3.64
C MET A 94 -10.30 12.98 -3.69
N VAL A 95 -9.91 11.87 -3.06
CA VAL A 95 -10.73 10.64 -2.97
C VAL A 95 -11.66 10.68 -1.75
N ALA A 96 -11.39 11.56 -0.78
CA ALA A 96 -12.25 11.75 0.38
C ALA A 96 -13.59 12.41 -0.01
N PRO A 97 -14.67 12.14 0.76
CA PRO A 97 -15.97 12.76 0.53
C PRO A 97 -15.88 14.30 0.51
N GLY A 98 -16.43 14.92 -0.54
CA GLY A 98 -16.34 16.37 -0.76
C GLY A 98 -15.12 16.83 -1.57
N GLY A 99 -14.14 15.95 -1.82
CA GLY A 99 -12.97 16.24 -2.66
C GLY A 99 -13.31 16.49 -4.15
N GLU A 100 -14.47 16.03 -4.61
CA GLU A 100 -14.94 16.27 -5.98
C GLU A 100 -15.22 17.76 -6.26
N ALA A 101 -15.61 18.52 -5.24
CA ALA A 101 -15.87 19.96 -5.34
C ALA A 101 -14.59 20.79 -5.53
N LEU A 102 -13.41 20.19 -5.32
CA LEU A 102 -12.11 20.87 -5.44
C LEU A 102 -11.63 20.97 -6.90
N GLY A 103 -12.38 20.46 -7.88
CA GLY A 103 -12.12 20.71 -9.31
C GLY A 103 -10.87 20.03 -9.89
N GLY A 104 -10.24 19.11 -9.15
CA GLY A 104 -9.09 18.32 -9.62
C GLY A 104 -7.81 18.52 -8.81
N VAL A 105 -6.68 18.09 -9.37
CA VAL A 105 -5.38 18.05 -8.68
C VAL A 105 -4.89 19.43 -8.26
N VAL A 106 -4.88 20.35 -9.21
CA VAL A 106 -4.40 21.72 -8.98
C VAL A 106 -5.31 22.47 -8.02
N GLY A 107 -6.63 22.25 -8.13
CA GLY A 107 -7.60 22.85 -7.23
C GLY A 107 -7.51 22.31 -5.80
N ALA A 108 -7.33 21.00 -5.63
CA ALA A 108 -7.10 20.39 -4.31
C ALA A 108 -5.78 20.85 -3.68
N PHE A 109 -4.69 20.86 -4.44
CA PHE A 109 -3.39 21.37 -3.97
C PHE A 109 -3.48 22.85 -3.57
N ARG A 110 -4.05 23.70 -4.45
CA ARG A 110 -4.21 25.12 -4.19
C ARG A 110 -5.09 25.36 -2.96
N HIS A 111 -6.20 24.63 -2.84
CA HIS A 111 -7.06 24.70 -1.68
C HIS A 111 -6.30 24.36 -0.41
N MET A 112 -5.60 23.22 -0.36
CA MET A 112 -4.83 22.80 0.81
C MET A 112 -3.75 23.82 1.22
N VAL A 113 -3.00 24.36 0.26
CA VAL A 113 -1.94 25.33 0.56
C VAL A 113 -2.53 26.66 1.03
N GLN A 114 -3.64 27.11 0.44
CA GLN A 114 -4.28 28.38 0.79
C GLN A 114 -5.07 28.32 2.10
N THR A 115 -5.71 27.20 2.41
CA THR A 115 -6.46 27.05 3.67
C THR A 115 -5.54 26.61 4.80
N GLU A 116 -4.74 25.56 4.62
CA GLU A 116 -4.04 24.90 5.72
C GLU A 116 -2.53 25.19 5.79
N GLY A 117 -1.98 25.79 4.73
CA GLY A 117 -0.54 26.07 4.59
C GLY A 117 0.25 24.92 3.97
N PHE A 118 1.50 25.19 3.59
CA PHE A 118 2.38 24.23 2.89
C PHE A 118 2.65 22.95 3.69
N PHE A 119 2.81 23.06 5.02
CA PHE A 119 3.07 21.90 5.89
C PHE A 119 1.88 20.93 5.98
N SER A 120 0.69 21.31 5.52
CA SER A 120 -0.45 20.39 5.47
C SER A 120 -0.22 19.20 4.54
N LEU A 121 0.55 19.37 3.47
CA LEU A 121 0.87 18.32 2.51
C LEU A 121 1.62 17.14 3.15
N TYR A 122 2.27 17.37 4.28
CA TYR A 122 3.03 16.38 5.05
C TYR A 122 2.25 15.81 6.24
N LYS A 123 0.94 16.10 6.37
CA LYS A 123 0.08 15.49 7.39
C LYS A 123 0.12 13.95 7.25
N GLY A 124 0.51 13.29 8.33
CA GLY A 124 0.65 11.83 8.37
C GLY A 124 2.05 11.29 8.04
N LEU A 125 3.06 12.14 7.83
CA LEU A 125 4.46 11.73 7.64
C LEU A 125 4.97 10.89 8.82
N VAL A 126 4.82 11.40 10.04
CA VAL A 126 5.31 10.74 11.26
C VAL A 126 4.73 9.33 11.44
N PRO A 127 3.39 9.12 11.45
CA PRO A 127 2.86 7.76 11.57
C PRO A 127 3.22 6.88 10.36
N SER A 128 3.37 7.45 9.16
CA SER A 128 3.86 6.70 8.00
C SER A 128 5.28 6.17 8.23
N LEU A 129 6.22 7.02 8.63
CA LEU A 129 7.61 6.63 8.87
C LEU A 129 7.72 5.62 10.02
N VAL A 130 7.00 5.86 11.12
CA VAL A 130 6.97 4.94 12.27
C VAL A 130 6.40 3.58 11.88
N SER A 131 5.44 3.52 10.95
CA SER A 131 4.86 2.25 10.49
C SER A 131 5.78 1.42 9.58
N MET A 132 6.76 2.04 8.91
CA MET A 132 7.62 1.35 7.93
C MET A 132 8.50 0.28 8.59
N ALA A 133 9.10 0.59 9.74
CA ALA A 133 10.01 -0.34 10.41
C ALA A 133 9.28 -1.60 10.93
N PRO A 134 8.16 -1.49 11.67
CA PRO A 134 7.36 -2.65 12.06
C PRO A 134 6.78 -3.41 10.86
N ALA A 135 6.33 -2.71 9.81
CA ALA A 135 5.79 -3.35 8.61
C ALA A 135 6.82 -4.28 7.97
N GLY A 136 8.03 -3.77 7.74
CA GLY A 136 9.13 -4.55 7.19
C GLY A 136 9.53 -5.71 8.09
N ALA A 137 9.69 -5.45 9.39
CA ALA A 137 10.10 -6.48 10.35
C ALA A 137 9.12 -7.66 10.40
N VAL A 138 7.81 -7.40 10.48
CA VAL A 138 6.79 -8.44 10.51
C VAL A 138 6.68 -9.15 9.15
N PHE A 139 6.75 -8.40 8.05
CA PHE A 139 6.68 -8.99 6.72
C PHE A 139 7.83 -9.97 6.48
N TYR A 140 9.08 -9.52 6.62
CA TYR A 140 10.24 -10.37 6.39
C TYR A 140 10.34 -11.49 7.43
N GLY A 141 10.05 -11.22 8.71
CA GLY A 141 10.06 -12.25 9.75
C GLY A 141 9.07 -13.38 9.50
N VAL A 142 7.84 -13.08 9.11
CA VAL A 142 6.83 -14.10 8.77
C VAL A 142 7.18 -14.80 7.47
N TYR A 143 7.65 -14.07 6.46
CA TYR A 143 8.05 -14.64 5.18
C TYR A 143 9.22 -15.63 5.35
N ASP A 144 10.25 -15.25 6.09
CA ASP A 144 11.43 -16.08 6.36
C ASP A 144 11.09 -17.31 7.21
N PHE A 145 10.17 -17.15 8.18
CA PHE A 145 9.66 -18.29 8.95
C PHE A 145 8.94 -19.31 8.06
N LEU A 146 8.01 -18.86 7.22
CA LEU A 146 7.27 -19.74 6.29
C LEU A 146 8.20 -20.38 5.24
N LYS A 147 9.15 -19.59 4.73
CA LYS A 147 10.19 -20.05 3.82
C LYS A 147 11.05 -21.14 4.45
N SER A 148 11.55 -20.91 5.66
CA SER A 148 12.39 -21.87 6.38
C SER A 148 11.63 -23.17 6.67
N ALA A 149 10.38 -23.07 7.15
CA ALA A 149 9.53 -24.23 7.39
C ALA A 149 9.33 -25.10 6.13
N TYR A 150 9.18 -24.47 4.96
CA TYR A 150 9.04 -25.20 3.70
C TYR A 150 10.36 -25.82 3.22
N LEU A 151 11.47 -25.08 3.29
CA LEU A 151 12.78 -25.57 2.86
C LEU A 151 13.28 -26.77 3.70
N HIS A 152 12.79 -26.92 4.93
CA HIS A 152 13.06 -28.11 5.75
C HIS A 152 12.33 -29.39 5.26
N THR A 153 11.31 -29.26 4.41
CA THR A 153 10.54 -30.37 3.84
C THR A 153 11.32 -31.04 2.69
N PRO A 154 11.25 -32.38 2.50
CA PRO A 154 11.95 -33.08 1.41
C PRO A 154 11.61 -32.57 0.00
N GLU A 155 10.41 -32.02 -0.21
CA GLU A 155 10.01 -31.36 -1.46
C GLU A 155 10.77 -30.05 -1.73
N GLY A 156 11.01 -29.25 -0.68
CA GLY A 156 11.74 -27.98 -0.79
C GLY A 156 13.22 -28.21 -1.11
N LYS A 157 13.84 -29.23 -0.51
CA LYS A 157 15.24 -29.59 -0.78
C LYS A 157 15.46 -30.05 -2.22
N LYS A 158 14.58 -30.92 -2.75
CA LYS A 158 14.63 -31.37 -4.16
C LYS A 158 14.48 -30.20 -5.15
N ARG A 159 13.63 -29.22 -4.84
CA ARG A 159 13.45 -28.04 -5.68
C ARG A 159 14.67 -27.12 -5.63
N LEU A 160 15.25 -26.92 -4.45
CA LEU A 160 16.47 -26.13 -4.28
C LEU A 160 17.65 -26.75 -5.04
N GLU A 161 17.74 -28.09 -5.07
CA GLU A 161 18.72 -28.82 -5.88
C GLU A 161 18.50 -28.63 -7.39
N HIS A 162 17.25 -28.65 -7.87
CA HIS A 162 16.91 -28.34 -9.27
C HIS A 162 17.27 -26.90 -9.65
N VAL A 163 16.86 -25.91 -8.84
CA VAL A 163 17.16 -24.48 -9.10
C VAL A 163 18.67 -24.21 -9.07
N ARG A 164 19.42 -24.93 -8.23
CA ARG A 164 20.88 -24.83 -8.16
C ARG A 164 21.61 -25.47 -9.35
N GLN A 165 20.98 -26.44 -10.03
CA GLN A 165 21.54 -27.11 -11.20
C GLN A 165 21.27 -26.37 -12.51
N GLU A 166 20.14 -25.67 -12.62
CA GLU A 166 19.75 -24.92 -13.83
C GLU A 166 20.17 -23.43 -13.82
N GLY A 167 21.05 -23.05 -12.88
CA GLY A 167 21.24 -21.70 -12.34
C GLY A 167 21.73 -20.56 -13.23
N ASP A 168 21.54 -20.56 -14.55
CA ASP A 168 21.92 -19.42 -15.41
C ASP A 168 20.94 -19.05 -16.54
N GLU A 169 19.91 -19.87 -16.86
CA GLU A 169 18.95 -19.58 -17.96
C GLU A 169 17.49 -19.36 -17.51
N LEU A 170 17.25 -19.22 -16.19
CA LEU A 170 15.89 -19.10 -15.65
C LEU A 170 15.47 -17.67 -15.39
N ASN A 171 14.21 -17.37 -15.72
CA ASN A 171 13.55 -16.09 -15.48
C ASN A 171 13.71 -15.65 -14.01
N ALA A 172 13.71 -14.33 -13.76
CA ALA A 172 13.71 -13.76 -12.39
C ALA A 172 12.60 -14.31 -11.47
N PHE A 173 11.53 -14.89 -12.04
CA PHE A 173 10.45 -15.55 -11.31
C PHE A 173 10.70 -17.03 -11.00
N ASP A 174 11.49 -17.71 -11.82
CA ASP A 174 11.86 -19.12 -11.64
C ASP A 174 13.11 -19.29 -10.77
N GLN A 175 13.92 -18.22 -10.65
CA GLN A 175 14.98 -18.08 -9.64
C GLN A 175 14.44 -17.99 -8.20
N LEU A 176 13.12 -17.81 -8.00
CA LEU A 176 12.58 -17.83 -6.65
C LEU A 176 12.66 -19.23 -6.05
N GLU A 177 13.38 -19.32 -4.93
CA GLU A 177 13.66 -20.56 -4.19
C GLU A 177 12.41 -21.39 -3.82
N LEU A 178 11.23 -20.77 -3.77
CA LEU A 178 9.95 -21.42 -3.43
C LEU A 178 9.03 -21.65 -4.64
N GLY A 179 9.35 -21.08 -5.80
CA GLY A 179 8.48 -21.03 -6.98
C GLY A 179 7.39 -19.95 -6.92
N PRO A 180 6.88 -19.48 -8.09
CA PRO A 180 6.03 -18.29 -8.18
C PRO A 180 4.77 -18.33 -7.31
N MET A 181 4.04 -19.45 -7.33
CA MET A 181 2.78 -19.58 -6.59
C MET A 181 2.98 -19.60 -5.07
N ARG A 182 4.05 -20.25 -4.58
CA ARG A 182 4.32 -20.34 -3.14
C ARG A 182 4.86 -19.03 -2.59
N THR A 183 5.73 -18.35 -3.34
CA THR A 183 6.14 -16.98 -3.01
C THR A 183 4.93 -16.06 -2.92
N LEU A 184 4.00 -16.15 -3.87
CA LEU A 184 2.78 -15.33 -3.83
C LEU A 184 1.93 -15.63 -2.59
N LEU A 185 1.73 -16.91 -2.25
CA LEU A 185 0.98 -17.30 -1.06
C LEU A 185 1.67 -16.87 0.24
N TYR A 186 2.98 -17.12 0.39
CA TYR A 186 3.71 -16.75 1.60
C TYR A 186 3.87 -15.24 1.72
N GLY A 187 4.05 -14.54 0.60
CA GLY A 187 4.02 -13.08 0.53
C GLY A 187 2.65 -12.52 0.92
N ALA A 188 1.55 -13.18 0.52
CA ALA A 188 0.20 -12.77 0.93
C ALA A 188 -0.04 -12.98 2.43
N VAL A 189 0.41 -14.10 3.01
CA VAL A 189 0.29 -14.37 4.45
C VAL A 189 1.18 -13.40 5.25
N ALA A 190 2.42 -13.21 4.83
CA ALA A 190 3.34 -12.23 5.44
C ALA A 190 2.79 -10.80 5.34
N GLY A 191 2.22 -10.44 4.19
CA GLY A 191 1.54 -9.17 3.96
C GLY A 191 0.35 -8.97 4.88
N ALA A 192 -0.51 -9.99 5.04
CA ALA A 192 -1.65 -9.95 5.95
C ALA A 192 -1.23 -9.75 7.40
N CYS A 193 -0.20 -10.47 7.86
CA CYS A 193 0.34 -10.32 9.22
C CYS A 193 0.98 -8.94 9.44
N SER A 194 1.74 -8.45 8.46
CA SER A 194 2.37 -7.12 8.50
C SER A 194 1.32 -6.01 8.52
N GLU A 195 0.28 -6.12 7.69
CA GLU A 195 -0.83 -5.19 7.66
C GLU A 195 -1.60 -5.21 8.99
N ALA A 196 -1.87 -6.39 9.57
CA ALA A 196 -2.50 -6.48 10.89
C ALA A 196 -1.67 -5.79 11.98
N ALA A 197 -0.35 -5.99 12.00
CA ALA A 197 0.53 -5.38 12.99
C ALA A 197 0.64 -3.85 12.85
N THR A 198 0.53 -3.33 11.63
CA THR A 198 0.71 -1.89 11.33
C THR A 198 -0.60 -1.13 11.14
N TYR A 199 -1.72 -1.83 11.14
CA TYR A 199 -3.05 -1.28 10.94
C TYR A 199 -3.38 -0.08 11.85
N PRO A 200 -3.05 -0.09 13.16
CA PRO A 200 -3.31 1.08 14.03
C PRO A 200 -2.63 2.36 13.54
N PHE A 201 -1.39 2.26 13.05
CA PHE A 201 -0.66 3.41 12.52
C PHE A 201 -1.26 3.91 11.21
N GLU A 202 -1.72 2.98 10.35
CA GLU A 202 -2.44 3.37 9.13
C GLU A 202 -3.75 4.10 9.44
N VAL A 203 -4.51 3.64 10.44
CA VAL A 203 -5.76 4.28 10.84
C VAL A 203 -5.51 5.69 11.35
N VAL A 204 -4.49 5.89 12.19
CA VAL A 204 -4.08 7.22 12.67
C VAL A 204 -3.63 8.10 11.50
N ARG A 205 -2.81 7.59 10.58
CA ARG A 205 -2.36 8.33 9.40
C ARG A 205 -3.54 8.80 8.55
N ARG A 206 -4.50 7.91 8.26
CA ARG A 206 -5.69 8.23 7.46
C ARG A 206 -6.55 9.29 8.14
N HIS A 207 -6.77 9.18 9.46
CA HIS A 207 -7.51 10.19 10.22
C HIS A 207 -6.83 11.57 10.16
N LEU A 208 -5.50 11.63 10.29
CA LEU A 208 -4.74 12.89 10.18
C LEU A 208 -4.81 13.49 8.77
N GLN A 209 -4.73 12.68 7.72
CA GLN A 209 -4.83 13.14 6.33
C GLN A 209 -6.22 13.68 5.99
N MET A 210 -7.25 13.27 6.72
CA MET A 210 -8.64 13.69 6.54
C MET A 210 -9.10 14.78 7.53
N GLN A 211 -8.25 15.20 8.47
CA GLN A 211 -8.58 16.27 9.41
C GLN A 211 -8.76 17.60 8.70
N SER A 212 -9.98 18.12 8.74
CA SER A 212 -10.35 19.49 8.35
C SER A 212 -9.77 20.54 9.32
N HIS A 213 -9.68 21.77 8.83
CA HIS A 213 -8.99 22.94 9.38
C HIS A 213 -9.26 23.21 10.87
N GLU A 214 -10.42 22.84 11.40
CA GLU A 214 -10.84 23.18 12.77
C GLU A 214 -10.26 22.31 13.89
N ARG A 215 -9.63 21.16 13.58
CA ARG A 215 -9.08 20.25 14.60
C ARG A 215 -7.70 19.72 14.21
N LYS A 216 -6.68 20.57 14.32
CA LYS A 216 -5.27 20.17 14.22
C LYS A 216 -4.86 19.38 15.47
N LEU A 217 -5.09 18.07 15.49
CA LEU A 217 -4.64 17.20 16.57
C LEU A 217 -3.29 16.57 16.19
N SER A 218 -2.39 16.46 17.16
CA SER A 218 -1.17 15.66 17.00
C SER A 218 -1.50 14.19 16.73
N ALA A 219 -0.57 13.42 16.15
CA ALA A 219 -0.75 12.00 15.90
C ALA A 219 -1.12 11.22 17.17
N VAL A 220 -0.50 11.57 18.30
CA VAL A 220 -0.79 10.95 19.61
C VAL A 220 -2.19 11.34 20.10
N ALA A 221 -2.54 12.63 20.01
CA ALA A 221 -3.87 13.11 20.42
C ALA A 221 -5.00 12.51 19.55
N THR A 222 -4.73 12.29 18.27
CA THR A 222 -5.67 11.62 17.36
C THR A 222 -5.82 10.14 17.73
N CYS A 223 -4.72 9.44 18.06
CA CYS A 223 -4.76 8.06 18.53
C CYS A 223 -5.58 7.93 19.83
N VAL A 224 -5.28 8.76 20.83
CA VAL A 224 -6.01 8.79 22.11
C VAL A 224 -7.50 9.03 21.87
N LYS A 225 -7.86 10.00 21.04
CA LYS A 225 -9.26 10.31 20.72
C LYS A 225 -10.00 9.16 20.03
N ILE A 226 -9.33 8.41 19.15
CA ILE A 226 -9.92 7.23 18.50
C ILE A 226 -10.20 6.15 19.55
N VAL A 227 -9.27 5.93 20.47
CA VAL A 227 -9.42 4.95 21.56
C VAL A 227 -10.48 5.39 22.57
N GLU A 228 -10.59 6.69 22.89
CA GLU A 228 -11.62 7.22 23.79
C GLU A 228 -13.03 7.08 23.21
N HIS A 229 -13.22 7.29 21.91
CA HIS A 229 -14.55 7.23 21.29
C HIS A 229 -15.01 5.81 20.93
N GLY A 230 -14.10 4.90 20.58
CA GLY A 230 -14.46 3.57 20.04
C GLY A 230 -13.63 2.40 20.59
N GLY A 231 -12.78 2.65 21.58
CA GLY A 231 -11.90 1.64 22.18
C GLY A 231 -10.80 1.14 21.25
N VAL A 232 -10.08 0.12 21.71
CA VAL A 232 -9.05 -0.59 20.92
C VAL A 232 -9.59 -1.18 19.61
N PRO A 233 -10.84 -1.71 19.52
CA PRO A 233 -11.37 -2.22 18.26
C PRO A 233 -11.49 -1.16 17.15
N ALA A 234 -11.66 0.12 17.50
CA ALA A 234 -11.72 1.20 16.50
C ALA A 234 -10.40 1.38 15.74
N LEU A 235 -9.26 1.07 16.36
CA LEU A 235 -7.95 1.08 15.68
C LEU A 235 -7.82 -0.02 14.62
N TYR A 236 -8.66 -1.06 14.68
CA TYR A 236 -8.70 -2.17 13.72
C TYR A 236 -9.94 -2.12 12.82
N ALA A 237 -10.71 -1.03 12.86
CA ALA A 237 -11.88 -0.84 12.02
C ALA A 237 -11.48 -0.87 10.53
N GLY A 238 -11.99 -1.86 9.81
CA GLY A 238 -11.69 -2.07 8.39
C GLY A 238 -10.54 -3.04 8.09
N LEU A 239 -9.93 -3.69 9.09
CA LEU A 239 -8.89 -4.70 8.84
C LEU A 239 -9.40 -5.84 7.95
N ILE A 240 -10.59 -6.39 8.26
CA ILE A 240 -11.20 -7.48 7.49
C ILE A 240 -11.37 -7.13 6.00
N PRO A 241 -12.02 -6.01 5.61
CA PRO A 241 -12.11 -5.65 4.20
C PRO A 241 -10.75 -5.36 3.57
N SER A 242 -9.76 -4.90 4.35
CA SER A 242 -8.40 -4.75 3.85
C SER A 242 -7.77 -6.08 3.48
N LEU A 243 -7.79 -7.04 4.40
CA LEU A 243 -7.24 -8.39 4.19
C LEU A 243 -7.95 -9.12 3.04
N LEU A 244 -9.28 -9.00 2.95
CA LEU A 244 -10.06 -9.57 1.85
C LEU A 244 -9.70 -8.96 0.49
N GLN A 245 -9.24 -7.70 0.46
CA GLN A 245 -8.84 -7.03 -0.77
C GLN A 245 -7.45 -7.49 -1.26
N VAL A 246 -6.54 -7.90 -0.35
CA VAL A 246 -5.14 -8.23 -0.68
C VAL A 246 -5.06 -9.34 -1.73
N LEU A 247 -5.75 -10.47 -1.51
CA LEU A 247 -5.66 -11.64 -2.38
C LEU A 247 -6.19 -11.38 -3.81
N PRO A 248 -7.42 -10.85 -4.00
CA PRO A 248 -7.90 -10.49 -5.34
C PRO A 248 -7.02 -9.44 -6.02
N SER A 249 -6.54 -8.44 -5.27
CA SER A 249 -5.66 -7.40 -5.81
C SER A 249 -4.35 -7.99 -6.31
N ALA A 250 -3.74 -8.90 -5.55
CA ALA A 250 -2.50 -9.57 -5.94
C ALA A 250 -2.70 -10.46 -7.18
N ALA A 251 -3.78 -11.25 -7.20
CA ALA A 251 -4.11 -12.12 -8.33
C ALA A 251 -4.34 -11.34 -9.62
N ILE A 252 -5.13 -10.25 -9.56
CA ILE A 252 -5.38 -9.38 -10.72
C ILE A 252 -4.10 -8.69 -11.16
N SER A 253 -3.29 -8.18 -10.22
CA SER A 253 -2.02 -7.52 -10.55
C SER A 253 -1.06 -8.48 -11.26
N TYR A 254 -0.95 -9.72 -10.79
CA TYR A 254 -0.15 -10.76 -11.42
C TYR A 254 -0.66 -11.10 -12.82
N PHE A 255 -1.96 -11.33 -12.96
CA PHE A 255 -2.58 -11.60 -14.25
C PHE A 255 -2.34 -10.47 -15.27
N VAL A 256 -2.54 -9.21 -14.85
CA VAL A 256 -2.31 -8.04 -15.71
C VAL A 256 -0.84 -7.92 -16.09
N TYR A 257 0.07 -8.19 -15.15
CA TYR A 257 1.50 -8.15 -15.41
C TYR A 257 1.92 -9.19 -16.46
N GLU A 258 1.48 -10.43 -16.32
CA GLU A 258 1.75 -11.50 -17.29
C GLU A 258 1.12 -11.21 -18.65
N PHE A 259 -0.13 -10.74 -18.67
CA PHE A 259 -0.79 -10.31 -19.90
C PHE A 259 -0.03 -9.17 -20.59
N MET A 260 0.43 -8.17 -19.85
CA MET A 260 1.17 -7.04 -20.40
C MET A 260 2.53 -7.45 -20.94
N LYS A 261 3.25 -8.38 -20.30
CA LYS A 261 4.50 -8.93 -20.85
C LYS A 261 4.28 -9.55 -22.23
N VAL A 262 3.25 -10.39 -22.35
CA VAL A 262 2.88 -11.04 -23.62
C VAL A 262 2.56 -10.01 -24.69
N VAL A 263 1.76 -8.99 -24.34
CA VAL A 263 1.37 -7.93 -25.29
C VAL A 263 2.56 -7.06 -25.73
N MET A 264 3.44 -6.69 -24.80
CA MET A 264 4.58 -5.83 -25.10
C MET A 264 5.74 -6.57 -25.78
N LYS A 265 5.61 -7.89 -26.03
CA LYS A 265 6.69 -8.77 -26.51
C LYS A 265 8.00 -8.56 -25.75
N VAL A 266 7.88 -8.24 -24.46
CA VAL A 266 9.01 -8.35 -23.55
C VAL A 266 9.08 -9.83 -23.24
N GLU A 267 9.61 -10.60 -24.20
CA GLU A 267 10.22 -11.88 -23.90
C GLU A 267 11.13 -11.62 -22.71
N SER A 268 10.95 -12.43 -21.67
CA SER A 268 11.95 -12.53 -20.63
C SER A 268 13.28 -12.69 -21.36
N ALA A 269 14.14 -11.67 -21.26
CA ALA A 269 15.47 -11.73 -21.84
C ALA A 269 16.09 -13.03 -21.33
N GLN A 270 16.41 -13.92 -22.27
CA GLN A 270 17.17 -15.15 -22.05
C GLN A 270 18.47 -14.83 -21.30
#